data_AF-A0A2E8A0K5-F1
#
_entry.id   AF-A0A2E8A0K5-F1
#
_cell.length_a   1.000
_cell.length_b   1.000
_cell.length_c   1.000
_cell.angle_alpha   90.00
_cell.angle_beta   90.00
_cell.angle_gamma   90.00
#
_symmetry.space_group_name_H-M   'P 1'
#
loop_
_entity.id
_entity.type
_entity.pdbx_description
1 polymer ?
#
loop_
_entity_poly.entity_id
_entity_poly.type
_entity_poly.pdbx_seq_one_letter_code
_entity_poly.pdbx_strand_id
1 'polypeptide(L)'
;MTFDRIAAAIATALPVELAEDVRKNVRAALSSALEKMDLVTREEMEIQEKVLLRTREKLESLLIRLDQLERELHDKPPEEHR
;
A
#
# COMPACT_ATOMS: atom_id res chain seq x y z
N MET A 1 -10.42 -8.01 -7.76
CA MET A 1 -10.96 -7.98 -9.15
C MET A 1 -11.40 -6.57 -9.59
N THR A 2 -10.61 -5.51 -9.37
CA THR A 2 -10.94 -4.16 -9.90
C THR A 2 -10.33 -3.93 -11.28
N PHE A 3 -9.10 -4.39 -11.51
CA PHE A 3 -8.40 -4.22 -12.79
C PHE A 3 -8.95 -5.08 -13.93
N ASP A 4 -9.34 -6.33 -13.66
CA ASP A 4 -9.99 -7.18 -14.67
C ASP A 4 -11.28 -6.57 -15.19
N ARG A 5 -12.02 -5.84 -14.34
CA ARG A 5 -13.24 -5.13 -14.75
C ARG A 5 -12.92 -3.93 -15.63
N ILE A 6 -11.82 -3.21 -15.36
CA ILE A 6 -11.35 -2.11 -16.20
C ILE A 6 -10.90 -2.66 -17.56
N ALA A 7 -10.11 -3.73 -17.58
CA ALA A 7 -9.68 -4.38 -18.81
C ALA A 7 -10.86 -4.90 -19.63
N ALA A 8 -11.84 -5.53 -18.98
CA ALA A 8 -13.07 -5.98 -19.62
C ALA A 8 -13.91 -4.80 -20.15
N ALA A 9 -14.05 -3.71 -19.37
CA ALA A 9 -14.79 -2.52 -19.79
C ALA A 9 -14.15 -1.85 -21.02
N ILE A 10 -12.82 -1.75 -21.04
CA ILE A 10 -12.06 -1.24 -22.19
C ILE A 10 -12.26 -2.15 -23.40
N ALA A 11 -12.18 -3.48 -23.22
CA ALA A 11 -12.40 -4.43 -24.30
C ALA A 11 -13.84 -4.34 -24.87
N THR A 12 -14.85 -4.08 -24.03
CA THR A 12 -16.24 -3.89 -24.47
C THR A 12 -16.51 -2.51 -25.09
N ALA A 13 -15.67 -1.51 -24.82
CA ALA A 13 -15.77 -0.19 -25.42
C ALA A 13 -15.17 -0.12 -26.84
N LEU A 14 -14.51 -1.19 -27.31
CA LEU A 14 -14.01 -1.27 -28.67
C LEU A 14 -15.17 -1.41 -29.68
N PRO A 15 -15.10 -0.72 -30.84
CA PRO A 15 -16.15 -0.80 -31.86
C PRO A 15 -16.35 -2.24 -32.34
N VAL A 16 -17.61 -2.62 -32.52
CA VAL A 16 -18.01 -3.99 -32.91
C VAL A 16 -17.65 -4.28 -34.37
N GLU A 17 -17.43 -3.23 -35.17
CA GLU A 17 -17.04 -3.30 -36.58
C GLU A 17 -15.56 -3.69 -36.79
N LEU A 18 -14.73 -3.69 -35.73
CA LEU A 18 -13.37 -4.18 -35.83
C LEU A 18 -13.35 -5.69 -36.14
N ALA A 19 -12.37 -6.13 -36.93
CA ALA A 19 -12.13 -7.55 -37.13
C ALA A 19 -11.77 -8.23 -35.79
N GLU A 20 -12.22 -9.47 -35.62
CA GLU A 20 -12.04 -10.22 -34.37
C GLU A 20 -10.55 -10.39 -33.99
N ASP A 21 -9.68 -10.53 -34.98
CA ASP A 21 -8.23 -10.60 -34.78
C ASP A 21 -7.65 -9.28 -34.25
N VAL A 22 -8.18 -8.13 -34.70
CA VAL A 22 -7.76 -6.82 -34.18
C VAL A 22 -8.20 -6.68 -32.73
N ARG A 23 -9.42 -7.09 -32.38
CA ARG A 23 -9.88 -7.10 -30.98
C ARG A 23 -9.01 -7.97 -30.09
N LYS A 24 -8.66 -9.18 -30.54
CA LYS A 24 -7.74 -10.07 -29.81
C LYS A 24 -6.37 -9.44 -29.59
N ASN A 25 -5.80 -8.82 -30.63
CA ASN A 25 -4.51 -8.15 -30.54
C ASN A 25 -4.53 -6.95 -29.59
N VAL A 26 -5.61 -6.15 -29.60
CA VAL A 26 -5.78 -5.03 -28.66
C VAL A 26 -5.91 -5.53 -27.23
N ARG A 27 -6.67 -6.61 -26.98
CA ARG A 27 -6.79 -7.21 -25.65
C ARG A 27 -5.45 -7.73 -25.14
N ALA A 28 -4.68 -8.42 -25.99
CA ALA A 28 -3.35 -8.90 -25.65
C ALA A 28 -2.39 -7.74 -25.32
N ALA A 29 -2.41 -6.68 -26.13
CA ALA A 29 -1.59 -5.48 -25.88
C ALA A 29 -1.96 -4.79 -24.57
N LEU A 30 -3.26 -4.69 -24.23
CA LEU A 30 -3.73 -4.12 -22.97
C LEU A 30 -3.30 -4.97 -21.77
N SER A 31 -3.45 -6.30 -21.85
CA SER A 31 -2.98 -7.21 -20.80
C SER A 31 -1.47 -7.07 -20.58
N SER A 32 -0.66 -7.09 -21.64
CA SER A 32 0.79 -6.88 -21.51
C SER A 32 1.17 -5.48 -21.04
N ALA A 33 0.37 -4.45 -21.32
CA ALA A 33 0.59 -3.11 -20.79
C ALA A 33 0.32 -3.05 -19.28
N LEU A 34 -0.77 -3.68 -18.82
CA LEU A 34 -1.12 -3.77 -17.40
C LEU A 34 -0.11 -4.61 -16.62
N GLU A 35 0.41 -5.70 -17.18
CA GLU A 35 1.49 -6.50 -16.56
C GLU A 35 2.80 -5.71 -16.41
N LYS A 36 3.07 -4.75 -17.31
CA LYS A 36 4.24 -3.87 -17.23
C LYS A 36 4.06 -2.69 -16.28
N MET A 37 2.83 -2.43 -15.84
CA MET A 37 2.59 -1.50 -14.75
C MET A 37 2.95 -2.23 -13.46
N ASP A 38 3.65 -1.56 -12.54
CA ASP A 38 4.03 -2.10 -11.23
C ASP A 38 2.78 -2.19 -10.32
N LEU A 39 1.85 -3.06 -10.72
CA LEU A 39 0.53 -3.20 -10.11
C LEU A 39 0.67 -4.02 -8.84
N VAL A 40 0.36 -3.39 -7.71
CA VAL A 40 0.19 -4.10 -6.45
C VAL A 40 -1.22 -4.67 -6.35
N THR A 41 -1.31 -5.88 -5.82
CA THR A 41 -2.58 -6.53 -5.55
C THR A 41 -3.31 -5.85 -4.39
N ARG A 42 -4.64 -6.01 -4.33
CA ARG A 42 -5.43 -5.54 -3.19
C ARG A 42 -4.98 -6.17 -1.87
N GLU A 43 -4.61 -7.44 -1.91
CA GLU A 43 -4.13 -8.16 -0.72
C GLU A 43 -2.82 -7.57 -0.21
N GLU A 44 -1.88 -7.23 -1.09
CA GLU A 44 -0.64 -6.54 -0.71
C GLU A 44 -0.91 -5.16 -0.10
N MET A 45 -1.88 -4.41 -0.64
CA MET A 45 -2.30 -3.14 -0.01
C MET A 45 -2.88 -3.34 1.39
N GLU A 46 -3.73 -4.35 1.58
CA GLU A 46 -4.30 -4.67 2.90
C GLU A 46 -3.23 -5.12 3.89
N ILE A 47 -2.19 -5.81 3.42
CA ILE A 47 -1.01 -6.16 4.23
C ILE A 47 -0.25 -4.89 4.63
N GLN A 48 0.01 -3.98 3.69
CA GLN A 48 0.70 -2.72 3.96
C GLN A 48 -0.07 -1.87 4.98
N GLU A 49 -1.39 -1.80 4.88
CA GLU A 49 -2.24 -1.11 5.86
C GLU A 49 -2.08 -1.71 7.27
N LYS A 50 -2.08 -3.04 7.39
CA LYS A 50 -1.84 -3.73 8.67
C LYS A 50 -0.44 -3.47 9.22
N VAL A 51 0.58 -3.45 8.36
CA VAL A 51 1.95 -3.12 8.76
C VAL A 51 2.03 -1.68 9.26
N LEU A 52 1.39 -0.74 8.58
CA LEU A 52 1.33 0.67 8.97
C LEU A 52 0.63 0.84 10.33
N LEU A 53 -0.51 0.17 10.54
CA LEU A 53 -1.23 0.19 11.81
C LEU A 53 -0.34 -0.30 12.96
N ARG A 54 0.29 -1.48 12.82
CA ARG A 54 1.21 -2.03 13.83
C ARG A 54 2.40 -1.12 14.10
N THR A 55 2.87 -0.42 13.07
CA THR A 55 3.99 0.52 13.21
C THR A 55 3.57 1.74 14.03
N ARG A 56 2.36 2.26 13.81
CA ARG A 56 1.79 3.35 14.61
C ARG A 56 1.63 2.95 16.08
N GLU A 57 1.06 1.77 16.34
CA GLU A 57 0.90 1.25 17.71
C GLU A 57 2.25 1.11 18.43
N LYS A 58 3.26 0.57 17.75
CA LYS A 58 4.61 0.46 18.32
C LYS A 58 5.24 1.83 18.56
N LEU A 59 5.05 2.78 17.64
CA LEU A 59 5.56 4.14 17.77
C LEU A 59 4.95 4.84 18.99
N GLU A 60 3.64 4.73 19.18
CA GLU A 60 2.94 5.28 20.36
C GLU A 60 3.47 4.68 21.67
N SER A 61 3.66 3.36 21.71
CA SER A 61 4.25 2.69 22.89
C SER A 61 5.67 3.19 23.20
N LEU A 62 6.49 3.42 22.17
CA LEU A 62 7.83 3.95 22.35
C LEU A 62 7.82 5.40 22.84
N LEU A 63 6.91 6.23 22.33
CA LEU A 63 6.74 7.61 22.79
C LEU A 63 6.34 7.67 24.27
N ILE A 64 5.43 6.80 24.72
CA ILE A 64 5.04 6.70 26.13
C ILE A 64 6.24 6.32 27.01
N ARG A 65 7.01 5.32 26.58
CA ARG A 65 8.19 4.87 27.33
C ARG A 65 9.29 5.94 27.36
N LEU A 66 9.41 6.73 26.29
CA LEU A 66 10.34 7.85 26.23
C LEU A 66 9.93 8.95 27.22
N ASP A 67 8.66 9.35 27.26
CA ASP A 67 8.15 10.34 28.22
C ASP A 67 8.35 9.88 29.68
N GLN A 68 8.13 8.61 29.97
CA GLN A 68 8.43 8.04 31.29
C GLN A 68 9.92 8.19 31.65
N LEU A 69 10.82 7.82 30.73
CA LEU A 69 12.26 7.93 30.94
C LEU A 69 12.72 9.38 31.09
N GLU A 70 12.17 10.29 30.26
CA GLU A 70 12.47 11.73 30.33
C GLU A 70 12.06 12.31 31.68
N ARG A 71 10.91 11.90 32.25
CA ARG A 71 10.48 12.30 33.60
C ARG A 71 11.38 11.73 34.68
N GLU A 72 11.74 10.44 34.62
CA GLU A 72 12.65 9.82 35.59
C GLU A 72 14.02 10.51 35.62
N LEU A 73 14.51 10.96 34.46
CA LEU A 73 15.75 11.73 34.36
C LEU A 73 15.60 13.17 34.87
N HIS A 74 14.44 13.80 34.67
CA HIS A 74 14.18 15.17 35.13
C HIS A 74 13.92 15.25 36.64
N ASP A 75 13.27 14.23 37.21
CA ASP A 75 12.90 14.16 38.63
C ASP A 75 14.02 13.61 39.52
N LYS A 76 15.18 13.23 38.95
CA LYS A 76 16.36 12.87 39.74
C LYS A 76 16.95 14.12 40.41
N PRO A 77 16.92 14.25 41.75
CA PRO A 77 17.57 15.38 42.42
C PRO A 77 19.08 15.33 42.13
N PRO A 78 19.76 16.49 42.04
CA PRO A 78 21.19 16.52 41.78
C PRO A 78 21.90 15.66 42.82
N GLU A 79 22.66 14.66 42.36
CA GLU A 79 23.46 13.82 43.23
C GLU A 79 24.42 14.72 44.02
N GLU A 80 24.06 14.95 45.29
CA GLU A 80 24.92 15.56 46.32
C GLU A 80 26.12 14.61 46.52
N HIS A 81 27.12 14.76 45.65
CA HIS A 81 28.44 14.19 45.87
C HIS A 81 29.09 14.97 47.01
N ARG A 82 28.96 14.44 48.24
CA ARG A 82 29.78 14.82 49.40
C ARG A 82 31.13 14.10 49.38
#